data_AF-A0A1V1NSX0-F1
#
_entry.id   AF-A0A1V1NSX0-F1
#
_cell.length_a   1.000
_cell.length_b   1.000
_cell.length_c   1.000
_cell.angle_alpha   90.00
_cell.angle_beta   90.00
_cell.angle_gamma   90.00
#
_symmetry.space_group_name_H-M   'P 1'
#
loop_
_entity.id
_entity.type
_entity.pdbx_description
1 polymer ?
#
loop_
_entity_poly.entity_id
_entity_poly.type
_entity_poly.pdbx_seq_one_letter_code
_entity_poly.pdbx_strand_id
1 'polypeptide(L)'
;GTTFDVMMYHAIKSLRFSVIGIIQIMPSQQIENEYFQKKRDEIQTNLDQASQVLIEKGLGQGQLSKKIDIGIKSRAKAMLETSIKENWGSIVVGRRGDRMVEIDIGTVGRKLVNMATDRTVWIVN
;
A
#
# COMPACT_ATOMS: atom_id res chain seq x y z
N GLY A 1 -24.54 -1.46 14.48
CA GLY A 1 -23.25 -0.90 14.03
C GLY A 1 -22.71 -1.79 12.94
N THR A 2 -22.21 -1.22 11.86
CA THR A 2 -21.69 -1.99 10.72
C THR A 2 -20.42 -2.72 11.14
N THR A 3 -20.44 -4.04 11.15
CA THR A 3 -19.28 -4.89 11.50
C THR A 3 -18.44 -5.09 10.26
N PHE A 4 -17.52 -4.16 9.99
CA PHE A 4 -16.50 -4.32 8.94
C PHE A 4 -15.12 -4.31 9.56
N ASP A 5 -14.21 -5.07 8.96
CA ASP A 5 -12.80 -5.03 9.29
C ASP A 5 -12.08 -4.11 8.31
N VAL A 6 -10.95 -3.56 8.76
CA VAL A 6 -10.09 -2.67 7.98
C VAL A 6 -8.67 -3.23 8.01
N MET A 7 -8.08 -3.33 6.84
CA MET A 7 -6.64 -3.57 6.70
C MET A 7 -5.96 -2.35 6.11
N MET A 8 -5.00 -1.80 6.86
CA MET A 8 -4.07 -0.82 6.33
C MET A 8 -2.96 -1.54 5.57
N TYR A 9 -2.81 -1.23 4.28
CA TYR A 9 -1.89 -1.93 3.39
C TYR A 9 -0.81 -0.99 2.86
N HIS A 10 0.45 -1.44 2.90
CA HIS A 10 1.56 -0.79 2.22
C HIS A 10 2.41 -1.78 1.42
N ALA A 11 2.96 -1.31 0.29
CA ALA A 11 3.76 -2.13 -0.61
C ALA A 11 5.09 -1.41 -0.96
N ILE A 12 6.21 -2.02 -0.57
CA ILE A 12 7.57 -1.52 -0.78
C ILE A 12 8.15 -2.12 -2.05
N LYS A 13 8.38 -1.28 -3.07
CA LYS A 13 8.98 -1.70 -4.34
C LYS A 13 10.40 -2.24 -4.14
N SER A 14 10.72 -3.33 -4.84
CA SER A 14 12.12 -3.78 -4.95
C SER A 14 12.98 -2.73 -5.64
N LEU A 15 14.22 -2.62 -5.17
CA LEU A 15 15.27 -1.82 -5.81
C LEU A 15 15.54 -2.27 -7.25
N ARG A 16 15.36 -3.55 -7.55
CA ARG A 16 15.50 -4.12 -8.91
C ARG A 16 14.50 -3.54 -9.90
N PHE A 17 13.34 -3.07 -9.44
CA PHE A 17 12.30 -2.44 -10.28
C PHE A 17 12.28 -0.91 -10.12
N SER A 18 13.35 -0.34 -9.55
CA SER A 18 13.58 1.09 -9.40
C SER A 18 14.61 1.58 -10.44
N VAL A 19 15.02 2.85 -10.35
CA VAL A 19 16.06 3.45 -11.21
C VAL A 19 17.35 2.62 -11.22
N ILE A 20 17.69 1.99 -10.09
CA ILE A 20 18.87 1.11 -9.95
C ILE A 20 18.84 -0.04 -10.96
N GLY A 21 17.68 -0.67 -11.17
CA GLY A 21 17.52 -1.74 -12.16
C GLY A 21 17.58 -1.26 -13.62
N ILE A 22 17.26 0.01 -13.88
CA ILE A 22 17.37 0.61 -15.22
C ILE A 22 18.84 0.79 -15.60
N ILE A 23 19.70 1.12 -14.63
CA ILE A 23 21.15 1.28 -14.83
C ILE A 23 21.87 -0.09 -14.88
N GLN A 24 21.12 -1.21 -14.90
CA GLN A 24 21.63 -2.60 -14.86
C GLN A 24 22.53 -2.92 -13.66
N ILE A 25 22.50 -2.10 -12.61
CA ILE A 25 23.21 -2.37 -11.37
C ILE A 25 22.29 -3.22 -10.50
N MET A 26 22.63 -4.49 -10.30
CA MET A 26 21.91 -5.35 -9.37
C MET A 26 22.40 -5.05 -7.95
N PRO A 27 21.55 -4.59 -7.03
CA PRO A 27 21.96 -4.41 -5.64
C PRO A 27 22.31 -5.78 -5.04
N SER A 28 23.32 -5.80 -4.17
CA SER A 28 23.61 -7.00 -3.40
C SER A 28 22.43 -7.34 -2.49
N GLN A 29 22.29 -8.62 -2.12
CA GLN A 29 21.23 -9.06 -1.20
C GLN A 29 21.28 -8.29 0.13
N GLN A 30 22.48 -7.95 0.60
CA GLN A 30 22.67 -7.18 1.82
C GLN A 30 22.08 -5.76 1.69
N ILE A 31 22.40 -5.04 0.62
CA ILE A 31 21.86 -3.69 0.37
C ILE A 31 20.33 -3.74 0.24
N GLU A 32 19.80 -4.74 -0.46
CA GLU A 32 18.35 -4.90 -0.63
C GLU A 32 17.65 -5.19 0.71
N ASN A 33 18.25 -6.02 1.57
CA ASN A 33 17.74 -6.31 2.90
C ASN A 33 17.77 -5.07 3.81
N GLU A 34 18.90 -4.36 3.88
CA GLU A 34 19.05 -3.15 4.69
C GLU A 34 18.05 -2.06 4.28
N TYR A 35 17.86 -1.89 2.96
CA TYR A 35 16.85 -0.99 2.41
C TYR A 35 15.43 -1.38 2.86
N PHE A 36 15.06 -2.66 2.76
CA PHE A 36 13.72 -3.10 3.16
C PHE A 36 13.48 -2.98 4.66
N GLN A 37 14.49 -3.26 5.50
CA GLN A 37 14.33 -3.12 6.94
C GLN A 37 14.10 -1.67 7.33
N LYS A 38 14.98 -0.76 6.88
CA LYS A 38 14.82 0.68 7.15
C LYS A 38 13.46 1.19 6.68
N LYS A 39 13.02 0.82 5.47
CA LYS A 39 11.73 1.25 4.96
C LYS A 39 10.55 0.65 5.72
N ARG A 40 10.65 -0.63 6.12
CA ARG A 40 9.62 -1.30 6.91
C ARG A 40 9.41 -0.58 8.24
N ASP A 41 10.48 -0.21 8.93
CA ASP A 41 10.40 0.51 10.22
C ASP A 41 9.73 1.88 10.05
N GLU A 42 10.16 2.67 9.07
CA GLU A 42 9.56 3.98 8.74
C GLU A 42 8.05 3.85 8.44
N ILE A 43 7.67 2.85 7.65
CA ILE A 43 6.26 2.62 7.29
C ILE A 43 5.47 2.11 8.49
N GLN A 44 6.05 1.25 9.32
CA GLN A 44 5.39 0.73 10.51
C GLN A 44 5.01 1.86 11.45
N THR A 45 5.94 2.80 11.72
CA THR A 45 5.66 3.99 12.54
C THR A 45 4.50 4.81 11.97
N ASN A 46 4.47 5.06 10.67
CA ASN A 46 3.39 5.81 10.03
C ASN A 46 2.04 5.08 10.12
N LEU A 47 2.04 3.75 9.93
CA LEU A 47 0.84 2.94 10.05
C LEU A 47 0.32 2.90 11.49
N ASP A 48 1.21 2.89 12.48
CA ASP A 48 0.83 2.92 13.90
C ASP A 48 0.14 4.24 14.26
N GLN A 49 0.70 5.37 13.81
CA GLN A 49 0.10 6.70 14.01
C GLN A 49 -1.28 6.78 13.35
N ALA A 50 -1.41 6.34 12.10
CA ALA A 50 -2.70 6.37 11.40
C ALA A 50 -3.71 5.37 12.01
N SER A 51 -3.24 4.24 12.54
CA SER A 51 -4.08 3.29 13.29
C SER A 51 -4.69 3.96 14.52
N GLN A 52 -3.88 4.71 15.27
CA GLN A 52 -4.32 5.43 16.45
C GLN A 52 -5.45 6.41 16.12
N VAL A 53 -5.31 7.18 15.03
CA VAL A 53 -6.36 8.09 14.56
C VAL A 53 -7.65 7.35 14.23
N LEU A 54 -7.59 6.19 13.55
CA LEU A 54 -8.79 5.42 13.21
C LEU A 54 -9.49 4.87 14.47
N ILE A 55 -8.71 4.40 15.44
CA ILE A 55 -9.22 3.89 16.72
C ILE A 55 -9.89 5.02 17.51
N GLU A 56 -9.25 6.20 17.60
CA GLU A 56 -9.82 7.39 18.25
C GLU A 56 -11.11 7.88 17.59
N LYS A 57 -11.29 7.62 16.29
CA LYS A 57 -12.51 7.91 15.54
C LYS A 57 -13.59 6.83 15.65
N GLY A 58 -13.36 5.80 16.46
CA GLY A 58 -14.36 4.79 16.83
C GLY A 58 -14.21 3.45 16.14
N LEU A 59 -13.12 3.20 15.40
CA LEU A 59 -12.83 1.86 14.87
C LEU A 59 -12.35 0.95 16.00
N GLY A 60 -12.95 -0.24 16.15
CA GLY A 60 -12.52 -1.19 17.17
C GLY A 60 -11.10 -1.69 16.92
N GLN A 61 -10.27 -1.79 17.97
CA GLN A 61 -8.89 -2.27 17.84
C GLN A 61 -8.81 -3.67 17.22
N GLY A 62 -9.77 -4.57 17.54
CA GLY A 62 -9.85 -5.91 16.98
C GLY A 62 -10.27 -5.97 15.51
N GLN A 63 -10.77 -4.86 14.95
CA GLN A 63 -11.21 -4.75 13.55
C GLN A 63 -10.11 -4.18 12.64
N LEU A 64 -8.98 -3.76 13.21
CA LEU A 64 -7.91 -3.10 12.48
C LEU A 64 -6.68 -4.01 12.37
N SER A 65 -6.24 -4.24 11.14
CA SER A 65 -5.02 -4.97 10.82
C SER A 65 -4.09 -4.15 9.95
N LYS A 66 -2.81 -4.53 9.91
CA LYS A 66 -1.76 -3.89 9.11
C LYS A 66 -1.02 -4.93 8.30
N LYS A 67 -0.68 -4.60 7.05
CA LYS A 67 0.13 -5.45 6.18
C LYS A 67 1.14 -4.65 5.37
N ILE A 68 2.39 -5.12 5.39
CA ILE A 68 3.50 -4.54 4.63
C ILE A 68 4.13 -5.63 3.75
N ASP A 69 3.90 -5.52 2.44
CA ASP A 69 4.57 -6.37 1.45
C ASP A 69 5.85 -5.69 0.96
N ILE A 70 6.91 -6.48 0.77
CA ILE A 70 8.21 -6.01 0.29
C ILE A 70 8.60 -6.70 -1.02
N GLY A 71 9.54 -6.12 -1.76
CA GLY A 71 10.02 -6.73 -2.99
C GLY A 71 9.04 -6.68 -4.17
N ILE A 72 7.94 -5.94 -4.06
CA ILE A 72 6.88 -5.92 -5.05
C ILE A 72 7.28 -5.17 -6.33
N LYS A 73 6.78 -5.62 -7.48
CA LYS A 73 6.97 -4.93 -8.77
C LYS A 73 5.96 -3.79 -8.99
N SER A 74 4.72 -3.97 -8.53
CA SER A 74 3.63 -3.00 -8.73
C SER A 74 2.75 -2.91 -7.49
N ARG A 75 2.63 -1.71 -6.91
CA ARG A 75 1.84 -1.45 -5.69
C ARG A 75 0.36 -1.74 -5.90
N ALA A 76 -0.21 -1.22 -7.00
CA ALA A 76 -1.61 -1.43 -7.34
C ALA A 76 -1.93 -2.92 -7.54
N LYS A 77 -1.04 -3.66 -8.22
CA LYS A 77 -1.23 -5.09 -8.45
C LYS A 77 -1.13 -5.88 -7.15
N ALA A 78 -0.13 -5.62 -6.33
CA ALA A 78 0.05 -6.30 -5.04
C ALA A 78 -1.11 -6.05 -4.07
N MET A 79 -1.64 -4.81 -4.04
CA MET A 79 -2.82 -4.47 -3.25
C MET A 79 -4.08 -5.21 -3.75
N LEU A 80 -4.30 -5.23 -5.07
CA LEU A 80 -5.43 -5.96 -5.67
C LEU A 80 -5.31 -7.47 -5.40
N GLU A 81 -4.15 -8.07 -5.65
CA GLU A 81 -3.91 -9.50 -5.39
C GLU A 81 -4.11 -9.85 -3.92
N THR A 82 -3.66 -9.00 -3.00
CA THR A 82 -3.91 -9.17 -1.56
C THR A 82 -5.41 -9.10 -1.27
N SER A 83 -6.12 -8.11 -1.82
CA SER A 83 -7.56 -8.01 -1.62
C SER A 83 -8.29 -9.26 -2.09
N ILE A 84 -7.89 -9.84 -3.22
CA ILE A 84 -8.43 -11.08 -3.76
C ILE A 84 -8.14 -12.26 -2.84
N LYS A 85 -6.86 -12.46 -2.50
CA LYS A 85 -6.39 -13.59 -1.69
C LYS A 85 -7.03 -13.62 -0.31
N GLU A 86 -7.24 -12.47 0.30
CA GLU A 86 -7.78 -12.33 1.66
C GLU A 86 -9.25 -11.91 1.68
N ASN A 87 -9.91 -11.91 0.52
CA ASN A 87 -11.34 -11.65 0.36
C ASN A 87 -11.84 -10.26 0.87
N TRP A 88 -11.04 -9.21 0.65
CA TRP A 88 -11.43 -7.83 0.97
C TRP A 88 -12.31 -7.21 -0.13
N GLY A 89 -13.58 -6.93 0.17
CA GLY A 89 -14.56 -6.47 -0.84
C GLY A 89 -14.40 -5.03 -1.34
N SER A 90 -13.63 -4.18 -0.66
CA SER A 90 -13.41 -2.79 -1.03
C SER A 90 -11.95 -2.38 -0.87
N ILE A 91 -11.48 -1.52 -1.77
CA ILE A 91 -10.15 -0.92 -1.74
C ILE A 91 -10.30 0.58 -1.64
N VAL A 92 -9.75 1.18 -0.59
CA VAL A 92 -9.76 2.64 -0.39
C VAL A 92 -8.36 3.18 -0.64
N VAL A 93 -8.25 4.19 -1.50
CA VAL A 93 -6.97 4.87 -1.76
C VAL A 93 -7.16 6.38 -1.83
N GLY A 94 -6.14 7.12 -1.39
CA GLY A 94 -6.09 8.56 -1.57
C GLY A 94 -6.06 8.93 -3.05
N ARG A 95 -6.65 10.08 -3.38
CA ARG A 95 -6.69 10.62 -4.74
C ARG A 95 -5.31 10.94 -5.27
N ARG A 96 -4.39 11.38 -4.42
CA ARG A 96 -3.01 11.74 -4.79
C ARG A 96 -1.99 11.03 -3.91
N GLY A 97 -0.79 10.87 -4.46
CA GLY A 97 0.38 10.35 -3.74
C GLY A 97 1.31 11.48 -3.28
N ASP A 98 2.51 11.11 -2.87
CA ASP A 98 3.57 11.99 -2.36
C ASP A 98 4.14 12.97 -3.42
N ARG A 99 4.03 12.64 -4.71
CA ARG A 99 4.55 13.47 -5.79
C ARG A 99 3.55 14.56 -6.20
N MET A 100 4.00 15.82 -6.12
CA MET A 100 3.33 16.98 -6.71
C MET A 100 3.41 16.92 -8.23
N VAL A 101 2.46 16.21 -8.84
CA VAL A 101 2.19 16.26 -10.28
C VAL A 101 0.76 16.75 -10.46
N GLU A 102 0.49 17.55 -11.48
CA GLU A 102 -0.86 17.96 -11.90
C GLU A 102 -1.65 16.75 -12.44
N ILE A 103 -2.01 15.83 -11.54
CA ILE A 103 -2.87 14.69 -11.85
C ILE A 103 -4.10 14.71 -10.96
N ASP A 104 -5.24 14.40 -11.57
CA ASP A 104 -6.51 14.30 -10.86
C ASP A 104 -6.58 13.06 -9.99
N ILE A 105 -6.02 11.94 -10.45
CA ILE A 105 -5.95 10.66 -9.74
C ILE A 105 -4.53 10.09 -9.86
N GLY A 106 -3.96 9.69 -8.73
CA GLY A 106 -2.66 9.05 -8.61
C GLY A 106 -2.53 7.76 -9.41
N THR A 107 -1.30 7.41 -9.79
CA THR A 107 -1.02 6.23 -10.62
C THR A 107 -1.52 4.91 -10.02
N VAL A 108 -1.53 4.79 -8.68
CA VAL A 108 -2.05 3.59 -8.00
C VAL A 108 -3.57 3.50 -8.15
N GLY A 109 -4.30 4.57 -7.80
CA GLY A 109 -5.76 4.62 -7.94
C GLY A 109 -6.22 4.39 -9.38
N ARG A 110 -5.57 5.04 -10.36
CA ARG A 110 -5.89 4.84 -11.78
C ARG A 110 -5.72 3.38 -12.22
N LYS A 111 -4.67 2.71 -11.77
CA LYS A 111 -4.47 1.28 -12.09
C LYS A 111 -5.51 0.40 -11.42
N LEU A 112 -5.86 0.67 -10.15
CA LEU A 112 -6.87 -0.09 -9.44
C LEU A 112 -8.23 0.01 -10.11
N VAL A 113 -8.67 1.23 -10.46
CA VAL A 113 -9.94 1.46 -11.19
C VAL A 113 -9.99 0.66 -12.49
N ASN A 114 -8.88 0.58 -13.22
CA ASN A 114 -8.83 -0.14 -14.49
C ASN A 114 -8.72 -1.67 -14.34
N MET A 115 -8.18 -2.17 -13.23
CA MET A 115 -7.90 -3.60 -13.03
C MET A 115 -8.94 -4.31 -12.15
N ALA A 116 -9.61 -3.60 -11.25
CA ALA A 116 -10.58 -4.18 -10.34
C ALA A 116 -11.87 -4.52 -11.10
N THR A 117 -12.26 -5.79 -11.09
CA THR A 117 -13.46 -6.27 -11.78
C THR A 117 -14.58 -6.71 -10.83
N ASP A 118 -14.24 -7.09 -9.60
CA ASP A 118 -15.15 -7.70 -8.61
C ASP A 118 -15.18 -6.94 -7.27
N ARG A 119 -14.56 -5.77 -7.19
CA ARG A 119 -14.35 -5.00 -5.94
C ARG A 119 -14.62 -3.53 -6.15
N THR A 120 -15.13 -2.88 -5.11
CA THR A 120 -15.34 -1.43 -5.15
C THR A 120 -14.03 -0.70 -4.85
N VAL A 121 -13.64 0.23 -5.72
CA VAL A 121 -12.48 1.11 -5.50
C VAL A 121 -12.96 2.50 -5.11
N TRP A 122 -12.59 2.95 -3.91
CA TRP A 122 -12.93 4.26 -3.37
C TRP A 122 -11.73 5.19 -3.50
N ILE A 123 -11.92 6.30 -4.20
CA ILE A 123 -10.93 7.37 -4.30
C ILE A 123 -11.34 8.49 -3.35
N VAL A 124 -10.53 8.74 -2.32
CA VAL A 124 -10.83 9.73 -1.26
C VAL A 124 -9.89 10.94 -1.32
N ASN A 125 -10.39 12.11 -0.93
CA ASN A 125 -9.65 13.39 -0.92
C ASN A 125 -8.89 13.61 0.38
#